data_AF-A0A6N7IUA5-F1
#
_entry.id   AF-A0A6N7IUA5-F1
#
_cell.length_a   1.000
_cell.length_b   1.000
_cell.length_c   1.000
_cell.angle_alpha   90.00
_cell.angle_beta   90.00
_cell.angle_gamma   90.00
#
_symmetry.space_group_name_H-M   'P 1'
#
loop_
_entity.id
_entity.type
_entity.pdbx_description
1 polymer ?
#
loop_
_entity_poly.entity_id
_entity_poly.type
_entity_poly.pdbx_seq_one_letter_code
_entity_poly.pdbx_strand_id
1 'polypeptide(L)'
;MRLPECLSPFFRNYAFHCLDTDEHAELVIKTVLARGTWEQIMWLFDCYGFDKIKDVFLKDFYGLRELPDPTVNLWGLLFLDEKEYWEHRRRRERMSLAEKWRPRRLIGRIVGR
;
A
#
# COMPACT_ATOMS: atom_id res chain seq x y z
N MET A 1 -18.50 -7.48 1.23
CA MET A 1 -18.41 -8.94 1.53
C MET A 1 -17.49 -9.15 2.74
N ARG A 2 -17.53 -10.30 3.42
CA ARG A 2 -16.55 -10.62 4.48
C ARG A 2 -15.21 -11.03 3.87
N LEU A 3 -14.11 -10.70 4.56
CA LEU A 3 -12.77 -11.12 4.14
C LEU A 3 -12.57 -12.65 4.32
N PRO A 4 -11.77 -13.29 3.45
CA PRO A 4 -11.34 -14.67 3.64
C PRO A 4 -10.54 -14.85 4.94
N GLU A 5 -10.83 -15.93 5.69
CA GLU A 5 -10.14 -16.27 6.96
C GLU A 5 -8.60 -16.34 6.81
N CYS A 6 -8.08 -16.68 5.64
CA CYS A 6 -6.64 -16.70 5.39
C CYS A 6 -5.96 -15.33 5.55
N LEU A 7 -6.71 -14.22 5.52
CA LEU A 7 -6.21 -12.86 5.74
C LEU A 7 -6.22 -12.44 7.21
N SER A 8 -6.93 -13.17 8.08
CA SER A 8 -7.04 -12.89 9.52
C SER A 8 -5.69 -12.61 10.21
N PRO A 9 -4.58 -13.34 9.90
CA PRO A 9 -3.29 -13.07 10.52
C PRO A 9 -2.73 -11.66 10.29
N PHE A 10 -3.18 -10.94 9.25
CA PHE A 10 -2.75 -9.58 8.96
C PHE A 10 -3.50 -8.53 9.77
N PHE A 11 -4.68 -8.86 10.28
CA PHE A 11 -5.62 -7.92 10.92
C PHE A 11 -5.81 -8.20 12.41
N ARG A 12 -4.81 -8.74 13.09
CA ARG A 12 -4.88 -9.09 14.54
C ARG A 12 -5.23 -7.91 15.45
N ASN A 13 -4.97 -6.68 15.00
CA ASN A 13 -5.26 -5.45 15.73
C ASN A 13 -6.67 -4.89 15.43
N TYR A 14 -7.44 -5.58 14.59
CA TYR A 14 -8.78 -5.19 14.17
C TYR A 14 -9.79 -6.26 14.57
N ALA A 15 -11.05 -5.85 14.74
CA ALA A 15 -12.15 -6.81 14.79
C ALA A 15 -12.35 -7.39 13.38
N PHE A 16 -11.62 -8.47 13.05
CA PHE A 16 -11.57 -9.03 11.70
C PHE A 16 -12.95 -9.33 11.10
N HIS A 17 -13.89 -9.84 11.91
CA HIS A 17 -15.25 -10.13 11.49
C HIS A 17 -16.11 -8.89 11.16
N CYS A 18 -15.65 -7.71 11.55
CA CYS A 18 -16.27 -6.42 11.21
C CYS A 18 -15.63 -5.78 9.97
N LEU A 19 -14.54 -6.34 9.43
CA LEU A 19 -13.95 -5.84 8.19
C LEU A 19 -14.80 -6.28 7.00
N ASP A 20 -15.29 -5.29 6.28
CA ASP A 20 -15.94 -5.44 4.98
C ASP A 20 -14.97 -5.14 3.84
N THR A 21 -15.03 -5.96 2.78
CA THR A 21 -14.16 -5.84 1.60
C THR A 21 -14.27 -4.48 0.92
N ASP A 22 -15.44 -3.87 0.87
CA ASP A 22 -15.69 -2.68 0.07
C ASP A 22 -15.44 -1.43 0.91
N GLU A 23 -15.98 -1.39 2.13
CA GLU A 23 -15.79 -0.27 3.07
C GLU A 23 -14.32 -0.11 3.46
N HIS A 24 -13.60 -1.22 3.65
CA HIS A 24 -12.21 -1.20 4.12
C HIS A 24 -11.21 -1.49 3.00
N ALA A 25 -11.60 -1.36 1.74
CA ALA A 25 -10.81 -1.75 0.57
C ALA A 25 -9.37 -1.20 0.60
N GLU A 26 -9.17 0.08 0.92
CA GLU A 26 -7.83 0.69 0.96
C GLU A 26 -6.91 0.04 1.99
N LEU A 27 -7.45 -0.28 3.17
CA LEU A 27 -6.70 -0.96 4.22
C LEU A 27 -6.34 -2.38 3.78
N VAL A 28 -7.29 -3.11 3.20
CA VAL A 28 -7.10 -4.49 2.75
C VAL A 28 -6.08 -4.56 1.63
N ILE A 29 -6.25 -3.76 0.57
CA ILE A 29 -5.35 -3.69 -0.57
C ILE A 29 -3.93 -3.37 -0.12
N LYS A 30 -3.72 -2.29 0.64
CA LYS A 30 -2.37 -1.92 1.09
C LYS A 30 -1.72 -3.01 1.93
N THR A 31 -2.49 -3.66 2.81
CA THR A 31 -1.98 -4.71 3.70
C THR A 31 -1.57 -5.95 2.90
N VAL A 32 -2.40 -6.40 1.97
CA VAL A 32 -2.13 -7.59 1.17
C VAL A 32 -1.01 -7.33 0.16
N LEU A 33 -0.95 -6.16 -0.49
CA LEU A 33 0.21 -5.78 -1.33
C LEU A 33 1.53 -5.79 -0.56
N ALA A 34 1.51 -5.42 0.72
CA ALA A 34 2.72 -5.32 1.54
C ALA A 34 3.17 -6.65 2.15
N ARG A 35 2.24 -7.56 2.46
CA ARG A 35 2.51 -8.74 3.31
C ARG A 35 1.90 -10.05 2.80
N GLY A 36 1.11 -9.99 1.74
CA GLY A 36 0.40 -11.12 1.17
C GLY A 36 1.33 -12.15 0.55
N THR A 37 0.92 -13.40 0.65
CA THR A 37 1.41 -14.51 -0.18
C THR A 37 0.89 -14.39 -1.60
N TRP A 38 1.46 -15.16 -2.53
CA TRP A 38 1.04 -15.13 -3.94
C TRP A 38 -0.45 -15.46 -4.11
N GLU A 39 -0.96 -16.45 -3.39
CA GLU A 39 -2.36 -16.86 -3.42
C GLU A 39 -3.30 -15.72 -2.95
N GLN A 40 -2.88 -14.98 -1.92
CA GLN A 40 -3.63 -13.84 -1.40
C GLN A 40 -3.56 -12.64 -2.35
N ILE A 41 -2.44 -12.46 -3.06
CA ILE A 41 -2.32 -11.47 -4.13
C ILE A 41 -3.26 -11.81 -5.28
N MET A 42 -3.31 -13.06 -5.73
CA MET A 42 -4.25 -13.48 -6.77
C MET A 42 -5.70 -13.18 -6.36
N TRP A 43 -6.08 -13.59 -5.14
CA TRP A 43 -7.39 -13.24 -4.58
C TRP A 43 -7.65 -11.73 -4.58
N LEU A 44 -6.65 -10.91 -4.26
CA LEU A 44 -6.78 -9.46 -4.23
C LEU A 44 -7.15 -8.93 -5.63
N PHE A 45 -6.44 -9.37 -6.67
CA PHE A 45 -6.70 -8.98 -8.05
C PHE A 45 -8.05 -9.50 -8.56
N ASP A 46 -8.46 -10.70 -8.18
CA ASP A 46 -9.77 -11.25 -8.53
C ASP A 46 -10.92 -10.51 -7.83
N CYS A 47 -10.72 -10.11 -6.57
CA CYS A 47 -11.75 -9.47 -5.75
C CYS A 47 -11.95 -7.98 -6.08
N TYR A 48 -10.85 -7.24 -6.25
CA TYR A 48 -10.89 -5.78 -6.43
C TYR A 48 -10.65 -5.33 -7.88
N GLY A 49 -10.03 -6.17 -8.70
CA GLY A 49 -9.63 -5.81 -10.05
C GLY A 49 -8.37 -4.93 -10.08
N PHE A 50 -7.72 -4.92 -11.25
CA PHE A 50 -6.47 -4.19 -11.48
C PHE A 50 -6.60 -2.69 -11.21
N ASP A 51 -7.65 -2.05 -11.76
CA ASP A 51 -7.79 -0.59 -11.71
C ASP A 51 -7.99 -0.08 -10.29
N LYS A 52 -8.81 -0.76 -9.48
CA LYS A 52 -9.04 -0.38 -8.09
C LYS A 52 -7.75 -0.49 -7.27
N ILE A 53 -6.99 -1.55 -7.47
CA ILE A 53 -5.70 -1.76 -6.79
C ILE A 53 -4.71 -0.67 -7.20
N LYS A 54 -4.63 -0.38 -8.50
CA LYS A 54 -3.79 0.70 -9.04
C LYS A 54 -4.16 2.05 -8.42
N ASP A 55 -5.45 2.39 -8.36
CA ASP A 55 -5.90 3.65 -7.78
C ASP A 55 -5.49 3.79 -6.30
N VAL A 56 -5.66 2.72 -5.51
CA VAL A 56 -5.24 2.72 -4.10
C VAL A 56 -3.73 2.87 -3.97
N PHE A 57 -2.96 2.17 -4.82
CA PHE A 57 -1.51 2.29 -4.84
C PHE A 57 -1.07 3.72 -5.18
N LEU A 58 -1.62 4.31 -6.25
CA LEU A 58 -1.28 5.66 -6.69
C LEU A 58 -1.67 6.71 -5.64
N LYS A 59 -2.83 6.57 -5.02
CA LYS A 59 -3.28 7.43 -3.91
C LYS A 59 -2.29 7.41 -2.75
N ASP A 60 -1.78 6.24 -2.37
CA ASP A 60 -0.77 6.13 -1.32
C ASP A 60 0.59 6.71 -1.75
N PHE A 61 1.03 6.39 -2.97
CA PHE A 61 2.32 6.82 -3.53
C PHE A 61 2.45 8.35 -3.61
N TYR A 62 1.39 9.02 -4.05
CA TYR A 62 1.31 10.49 -4.12
C TYR A 62 0.92 11.13 -2.79
N GLY A 63 0.29 10.38 -1.88
CA GLY A 63 -0.19 10.86 -0.59
C GLY A 63 0.74 10.57 0.58
N LEU A 64 0.19 9.90 1.61
CA LEU A 64 0.84 9.69 2.91
C LEU A 64 1.97 8.64 2.89
N ARG A 65 2.10 7.87 1.80
CA ARG A 65 3.16 6.86 1.61
C ARG A 65 3.26 5.89 2.78
N GLU A 66 2.13 5.26 3.09
CA GLU A 66 2.03 4.26 4.15
C GLU A 66 2.67 2.93 3.73
N LEU A 67 2.73 2.65 2.43
CA LEU A 67 3.36 1.44 1.91
C LEU A 67 4.88 1.43 2.19
N PRO A 68 5.44 0.28 2.60
CA PRO A 68 6.88 0.10 2.73
C PRO A 68 7.60 0.27 1.39
N ASP A 69 8.86 0.73 1.40
CA ASP A 69 9.61 0.90 0.14
C ASP A 69 9.73 -0.40 -0.68
N PRO A 70 9.97 -1.59 -0.10
CA PRO A 70 10.02 -2.82 -0.90
C PRO A 70 8.72 -3.05 -1.68
N THR A 71 7.58 -2.75 -1.05
CA THR A 71 6.26 -2.83 -1.66
C THR A 71 6.11 -1.82 -2.79
N VAL A 72 6.51 -0.56 -2.56
CA VAL A 72 6.48 0.49 -3.60
C VAL A 72 7.42 0.14 -4.77
N ASN A 73 8.58 -0.43 -4.51
CA ASN A 73 9.53 -0.82 -5.55
C ASN A 73 9.01 -1.97 -6.41
N LEU A 74 8.35 -2.96 -5.79
CA LEU A 74 7.77 -4.08 -6.51
C LEU A 74 6.58 -3.63 -7.36
N TRP A 75 5.57 -3.04 -6.72
CA TRP A 75 4.31 -2.69 -7.39
C TRP A 75 4.43 -1.44 -8.26
N GLY A 76 5.40 -0.57 -7.99
CA GLY A 76 5.70 0.58 -8.82
C GLY A 76 6.14 0.19 -10.24
N LEU A 77 6.73 -0.99 -10.44
CA LEU A 77 7.02 -1.51 -11.78
C LEU A 77 5.75 -1.77 -12.60
N LEU A 78 4.64 -2.08 -11.93
CA LEU A 78 3.38 -2.43 -12.56
C LEU A 78 2.45 -1.21 -12.72
N PHE A 79 2.44 -0.31 -11.74
CA PHE A 79 1.42 0.73 -11.63
C PHE A 79 1.89 2.13 -12.04
N LEU A 80 3.18 2.41 -12.01
CA LEU A 80 3.74 3.70 -12.44
C LEU A 80 4.15 3.63 -13.91
N ASP A 81 4.23 4.79 -14.56
CA ASP A 81 4.94 4.86 -15.83
C ASP A 81 6.46 4.70 -15.62
N GLU A 82 7.18 4.38 -16.70
CA GLU A 82 8.62 4.11 -16.65
C GLU A 82 9.41 5.31 -16.08
N LYS A 83 9.01 6.54 -16.45
CA LYS A 83 9.69 7.74 -16.00
C LYS A 83 9.48 7.96 -14.50
N GLU A 84 8.24 7.87 -14.04
CA GLU A 84 7.84 7.98 -12.63
C GLU A 84 8.59 6.94 -11.77
N TYR A 85 8.62 5.69 -12.22
CA TYR A 85 9.32 4.60 -11.53
C TYR A 85 10.81 4.91 -11.35
N TRP A 86 11.51 5.24 -12.44
CA TRP A 86 12.95 5.50 -12.38
C TRP A 86 13.30 6.80 -11.66
N GLU A 87 12.45 7.83 -11.73
CA GLU A 87 12.61 9.03 -10.92
C GLU A 87 12.49 8.73 -9.43
N HIS A 88 11.48 7.97 -9.01
CA HIS A 88 11.32 7.53 -7.62
C HIS A 88 12.52 6.72 -7.15
N ARG A 89 12.95 5.73 -7.94
CA ARG A 89 14.05 4.84 -7.62
C ARG A 89 15.34 5.65 -7.42
N ARG A 90 15.72 6.49 -8.40
CA ARG A 90 16.94 7.31 -8.34
C ARG A 90 16.91 8.30 -7.18
N ARG A 91 15.75 8.90 -6.90
CA ARG A 91 15.57 9.79 -5.74
C ARG A 91 15.87 9.08 -4.43
N ARG A 92 15.32 7.87 -4.20
CA ARG A 92 15.60 7.08 -2.99
C ARG A 92 17.07 6.64 -2.91
N GLU A 93 17.68 6.33 -4.03
CA GLU A 93 19.07 5.92 -4.15
C GLU A 93 20.03 6.99 -3.61
N ARG A 94 19.77 8.26 -3.98
CA ARG A 94 20.53 9.44 -3.55
C ARG A 94 20.30 9.84 -2.09
N MET A 95 19.25 9.35 -1.44
CA MET A 95 19.00 9.65 -0.03
C MET A 95 20.06 9.01 0.86
N SER A 96 20.52 9.78 1.84
CA SER A 96 21.33 9.29 2.94
C SER A 96 20.58 8.23 3.76
N LEU A 97 21.32 7.42 4.53
CA LEU A 97 20.71 6.49 5.46
C LEU A 97 19.79 7.23 6.44
N ALA A 98 20.24 8.35 7.01
CA ALA A 98 19.45 9.14 7.94
C ALA A 98 18.09 9.57 7.35
N GLU A 99 18.05 9.99 6.09
CA GLU A 99 16.80 10.33 5.38
C GLU A 99 15.92 9.11 5.10
N LYS A 100 16.53 7.94 4.81
CA LYS A 100 15.80 6.68 4.59
C LYS A 100 15.10 6.19 5.85
N TRP A 101 15.70 6.40 7.01
CA TRP A 101 15.15 6.03 8.32
C TRP A 101 14.18 7.06 8.91
N ARG A 102 14.01 8.24 8.28
CA ARG A 102 13.01 9.21 8.75
C ARG A 102 11.60 8.61 8.65
N PRO A 103 10.74 8.83 9.67
CA PRO A 103 9.34 8.42 9.59
C PRO A 103 8.67 8.99 8.34
N ARG A 104 8.07 8.12 7.53
CA ARG A 104 7.36 8.51 6.30
C ARG A 104 5.99 9.15 6.56
N ARG A 105 5.36 8.80 7.69
CA ARG A 105 4.13 9.45 8.16
C ARG A 105 4.45 10.88 8.59
N LEU A 106 4.30 11.80 7.64
CA LEU A 106 4.09 13.19 7.98
C LEU A 106 2.68 13.27 8.55
N ILE A 107 2.56 13.42 9.87
CA ILE A 107 1.29 13.89 10.46
C ILE A 107 0.97 15.17 9.70
N GLY A 108 -0.12 15.17 8.94
CA GLY A 108 -0.56 16.35 8.21
C GLY A 108 -0.48 17.51 9.18
N ARG A 109 0.27 18.57 8.81
CA ARG A 109 0.27 19.81 9.57
C ARG A 109 -1.20 20.11 9.85
N ILE A 110 -1.62 19.98 11.11
CA ILE A 110 -2.84 20.63 11.57
C ILE A 110 -2.53 22.10 11.31
N VAL A 111 -3.06 22.62 10.20
CA VAL A 111 -3.05 24.05 9.92
C VAL A 111 -3.97 24.62 10.98
N GLY A 112 -3.38 24.98 12.11
CA GLY A 112 -4.05 25.79 13.12
C GLY A 112 -4.26 27.17 12.53
N ARG A 113 -5.49 27.46 12.14
CA ARG A 113 -6.29 28.66 12.51
C ARG A 113 -7.53 28.73 11.65
#